data_AF-A0A3N5DS65-F1
#
_entry.id   AF-A0A3N5DS65-F1
#
_cell.length_a   1.000
_cell.length_b   1.000
_cell.length_c   1.000
_cell.angle_alpha   90.00
_cell.angle_beta   90.00
_cell.angle_gamma   90.00
#
_symmetry.space_group_name_H-M   'P 1'
#
loop_
_entity.id
_entity.type
_entity.pdbx_description
1 polymer ?
#
loop_
_entity_poly.entity_id
_entity_poly.type
_entity_poly.pdbx_seq_one_letter_code
_entity_poly.pdbx_strand_id
1 'polypeptide(L)'
;MKTKLLLPNQFKKIGWCLLIPGLIFGLLTLFFELDFEFLKVHVFSIYSSGSIFGHPTFFEILKNNITDELIAILIIIGAIFVALSKEKNEDEFILKNRLDSLVWAVYINYAILLFCIIFFYDMDFLTVMMINMFTILIFFIIRFYYVLYKSKKDMSHEK
;
A
#
# COMPACT_ATOMS: atom_id res chain seq x y z
N MET A 1 -19.85 18.52 8.07
CA MET A 1 -18.51 19.13 8.30
C MET A 1 -17.75 19.28 6.99
N LYS A 2 -17.04 20.39 6.74
CA LYS A 2 -16.28 20.61 5.49
C LYS A 2 -15.06 19.67 5.43
N THR A 3 -15.09 18.67 4.57
CA THR A 3 -13.99 17.71 4.33
C THR A 3 -12.86 18.40 3.55
N LYS A 4 -11.94 19.04 4.26
CA LYS A 4 -10.83 19.80 3.67
C LYS A 4 -9.66 18.94 3.15
N LEU A 5 -9.65 17.62 3.38
CA LEU A 5 -8.47 16.78 3.15
C LEU A 5 -8.60 15.69 2.08
N LEU A 6 -9.75 15.60 1.38
CA LEU A 6 -9.96 14.58 0.35
C LEU A 6 -9.57 15.10 -1.04
N LEU A 7 -8.87 14.28 -1.81
CA LEU A 7 -8.45 14.55 -3.18
C LEU A 7 -9.64 14.58 -4.15
N PRO A 8 -9.57 15.34 -5.26
CA PRO A 8 -10.59 15.32 -6.30
C PRO A 8 -10.82 13.90 -6.84
N ASN A 9 -12.06 13.56 -7.19
CA ASN A 9 -12.44 12.21 -7.66
C ASN A 9 -11.67 11.74 -8.92
N GLN A 10 -11.03 12.65 -9.68
CA GLN A 10 -10.20 12.30 -10.84
C GLN A 10 -8.98 11.45 -10.45
N PHE A 11 -8.40 11.70 -9.26
CA PHE A 11 -7.25 10.96 -8.75
C PHE A 11 -7.57 9.50 -8.45
N LYS A 12 -8.85 9.14 -8.29
CA LYS A 12 -9.26 7.75 -8.07
C LYS A 12 -8.91 6.85 -9.26
N LYS A 13 -9.16 7.33 -10.48
CA LYS A 13 -8.85 6.56 -11.70
C LYS A 13 -7.34 6.36 -11.85
N ILE A 14 -6.58 7.43 -11.60
CA ILE A 14 -5.11 7.40 -11.61
C ILE A 14 -4.62 6.43 -10.53
N GLY A 15 -5.18 6.50 -9.32
CA GLY A 15 -4.84 5.63 -8.21
C GLY A 15 -5.03 4.16 -8.55
N TRP A 16 -6.18 3.77 -9.14
CA TRP A 16 -6.40 2.39 -9.60
C TRP A 16 -5.46 1.97 -10.73
N CYS A 17 -5.16 2.90 -11.66
CA CYS A 17 -4.21 2.67 -12.74
C CYS A 17 -2.79 2.43 -12.24
N LEU A 18 -2.41 3.00 -11.08
CA LEU A 18 -1.10 2.76 -10.45
C LEU A 18 -1.12 1.54 -9.53
N LEU A 19 -2.17 1.40 -8.72
CA LEU A 19 -2.28 0.37 -7.70
C LEU A 19 -2.38 -1.03 -8.32
N ILE A 20 -3.18 -1.22 -9.37
CA ILE A 20 -3.38 -2.55 -9.97
C ILE A 20 -2.08 -3.09 -10.58
N PRO A 21 -1.37 -2.36 -11.47
CA PRO A 21 -0.08 -2.81 -11.98
C PRO A 21 0.95 -2.94 -10.87
N GLY A 22 0.98 -2.02 -9.90
CA GLY A 22 1.90 -2.11 -8.75
C GLY A 22 1.70 -3.41 -7.97
N LEU A 23 0.45 -3.80 -7.67
CA LEU A 23 0.15 -5.06 -7.00
C LEU A 23 0.49 -6.28 -7.86
N ILE A 24 0.25 -6.23 -9.17
CA ILE A 24 0.61 -7.32 -10.09
C ILE A 24 2.13 -7.49 -10.12
N PHE A 25 2.87 -6.41 -10.37
CA PHE A 25 4.33 -6.45 -10.41
C PHE A 25 4.93 -6.86 -9.07
N GLY A 26 4.38 -6.37 -7.95
CA GLY A 26 4.79 -6.76 -6.60
C GLY A 26 4.58 -8.24 -6.28
N LEU A 27 3.46 -8.82 -6.72
CA LEU A 27 3.25 -10.26 -6.60
C LEU A 27 4.22 -11.04 -7.50
N LEU A 28 4.45 -10.59 -8.74
CA LEU A 28 5.37 -11.27 -9.65
C LEU A 28 6.82 -11.22 -9.14
N THR A 29 7.27 -10.08 -8.60
CA THR A 29 8.61 -9.98 -7.97
C THR A 29 8.72 -10.92 -6.77
N LEU A 30 7.68 -11.00 -5.94
CA LEU A 30 7.68 -11.86 -4.76
C LEU A 30 7.74 -13.37 -5.09
N PHE A 31 7.09 -13.82 -6.16
CA PHE A 31 7.05 -15.25 -6.51
C PHE A 31 8.12 -15.69 -7.52
N PHE A 32 8.61 -14.78 -8.35
CA PHE A 32 9.53 -15.10 -9.45
C PHE A 32 10.88 -14.37 -9.35
N GLU A 33 11.12 -13.60 -8.28
CA GLU A 33 12.37 -12.85 -8.06
C GLU A 33 12.75 -11.98 -9.28
N LEU A 34 11.76 -11.25 -9.82
CA LEU A 34 11.92 -10.48 -11.05
C LEU A 34 12.75 -9.21 -10.85
N ASP A 35 13.99 -9.25 -11.33
CA ASP A 35 14.86 -8.09 -11.37
C ASP A 35 14.99 -7.49 -12.77
N PHE A 36 14.70 -6.20 -12.92
CA PHE A 36 14.94 -5.50 -14.17
C PHE A 36 16.36 -4.93 -14.22
N GLU A 37 17.22 -5.49 -15.07
CA GLU A 37 18.62 -5.03 -15.18
C GLU A 37 18.77 -3.56 -15.58
N PHE A 38 17.84 -3.04 -16.39
CA PHE A 38 17.84 -1.63 -16.81
C PHE A 38 17.53 -0.65 -15.66
N LEU A 39 17.00 -1.14 -14.53
CA LEU A 39 16.75 -0.36 -13.31
C LEU A 39 17.93 -0.38 -12.32
N LYS A 40 19.09 -0.94 -12.71
CA LYS A 40 20.33 -0.82 -11.94
C LYS A 40 20.96 0.55 -12.15
N VAL A 41 20.65 1.48 -11.25
CA VAL A 41 21.07 2.88 -11.32
C VAL A 41 21.87 3.30 -10.09
N HIS A 42 22.55 4.43 -10.18
CA HIS A 42 23.24 5.02 -9.03
C HIS A 42 22.20 5.73 -8.16
N VAL A 43 22.05 5.26 -6.92
CA VAL A 43 21.15 5.82 -5.93
C VAL A 43 21.92 6.36 -4.74
N PHE A 44 21.38 7.40 -4.14
CA PHE A 44 21.89 7.95 -2.89
C PHE A 44 21.34 7.15 -1.71
N SER A 45 22.22 6.49 -0.97
CA SER A 45 21.90 5.77 0.26
C SER A 45 22.32 6.59 1.47
N ILE A 46 21.38 6.80 2.40
CA ILE A 46 21.68 7.45 3.69
C ILE A 46 22.52 6.54 4.57
N TYR A 47 22.26 5.23 4.51
CA TYR A 47 22.95 4.22 5.29
C TYR A 47 23.14 2.98 4.43
N SER A 48 24.40 2.60 4.25
CA SER A 48 24.79 1.34 3.63
C SER A 48 25.76 0.66 4.57
N SER A 49 25.29 -0.34 5.29
CA SER A 49 26.20 -1.40 5.72
C SER A 49 26.60 -2.14 4.44
N GLY A 50 27.75 -1.77 3.85
CA GLY A 50 28.32 -2.56 2.76
C GLY A 50 28.33 -4.06 3.11
N SER A 51 28.36 -4.94 2.10
CA SER A 51 28.28 -6.41 2.20
C SER A 51 28.55 -6.93 3.62
N ILE A 52 27.59 -7.57 4.31
CA ILE A 52 27.53 -8.16 5.68
C ILE A 52 28.74 -7.96 6.66
N PHE A 53 29.99 -7.98 6.19
CA PHE A 53 31.26 -7.70 6.87
C PHE A 53 31.88 -6.31 6.60
N GLY A 54 31.24 -5.42 5.84
CA GLY A 54 31.77 -4.11 5.48
C GLY A 54 31.61 -3.08 6.60
N HIS A 55 32.50 -2.07 6.63
CA HIS A 55 32.30 -0.93 7.51
C HIS A 55 31.04 -0.16 7.09
N PRO A 56 30.16 0.21 8.02
CA PRO A 56 28.97 0.98 7.69
C PRO A 56 29.36 2.36 7.18
N THR A 57 28.88 2.71 5.99
CA THR A 57 29.05 4.00 5.37
C THR A 57 27.73 4.78 5.44
N PHE A 58 27.84 6.08 5.70
CA PHE A 58 26.72 7.01 5.70
C PHE A 58 26.82 7.92 4.47
N PHE A 59 25.68 8.23 3.85
CA PHE A 59 25.57 9.15 2.71
C PHE A 59 26.47 8.77 1.51
N GLU A 60 26.25 7.57 0.96
CA GLU A 60 27.01 7.02 -0.16
C GLU A 60 26.16 6.96 -1.44
N ILE A 61 26.78 7.19 -2.60
CA ILE A 61 26.17 6.90 -3.90
C ILE A 61 26.59 5.49 -4.31
N LEU A 62 25.63 4.56 -4.34
CA LEU A 62 25.87 3.16 -4.69
C LEU A 62 25.03 2.76 -5.89
N LYS A 63 25.43 1.68 -6.57
CA LYS A 63 24.68 1.13 -7.69
C LYS A 63 23.72 0.05 -7.17
N ASN A 64 22.41 0.35 -7.16
CA ASN A 64 21.37 -0.59 -6.73
C ASN A 64 20.33 -0.83 -7.82
N ASN A 65 19.68 -1.99 -7.79
CA ASN A 65 18.46 -2.21 -8.55
C ASN A 65 17.28 -1.59 -7.81
N ILE A 66 16.59 -0.63 -8.44
CA ILE A 66 15.46 0.08 -7.81
C ILE A 66 14.08 -0.52 -8.11
N THR A 67 14.05 -1.78 -8.56
CA THR A 67 12.80 -2.44 -9.00
C THR A 67 11.78 -2.49 -7.86
N ASP A 68 12.18 -2.98 -6.69
CA ASP A 68 11.30 -3.13 -5.54
C ASP A 68 10.86 -1.77 -4.97
N GLU A 69 11.76 -0.80 -4.92
CA GLU A 69 11.46 0.56 -4.46
C GLU A 69 10.44 1.22 -5.38
N LEU A 70 10.57 1.07 -6.70
CA LEU A 70 9.62 1.62 -7.67
C LEU A 70 8.24 0.97 -7.53
N ILE A 71 8.19 -0.36 -7.38
CA ILE A 71 6.94 -1.09 -7.16
C ILE A 71 6.27 -0.64 -5.86
N ALA A 72 7.03 -0.54 -4.76
CA ALA A 72 6.53 -0.06 -3.48
C ALA A 72 5.95 1.35 -3.57
N ILE A 73 6.64 2.27 -4.27
CA ILE A 73 6.16 3.64 -4.50
C ILE A 73 4.86 3.64 -5.31
N LEU A 74 4.77 2.83 -6.38
CA LEU A 74 3.56 2.70 -7.19
C LEU A 74 2.37 2.22 -6.35
N ILE A 75 2.57 1.20 -5.51
CA ILE A 75 1.54 0.67 -4.61
C ILE A 75 1.11 1.75 -3.60
N ILE A 76 2.06 2.42 -2.94
CA ILE A 76 1.75 3.42 -1.91
C ILE A 76 1.01 4.62 -2.51
N ILE A 77 1.55 5.22 -3.57
CA ILE A 77 0.93 6.39 -4.22
C ILE A 77 -0.43 6.00 -4.80
N GLY A 78 -0.51 4.85 -5.48
CA GLY A 78 -1.76 4.34 -6.03
C GLY A 78 -2.82 4.14 -4.95
N ALA A 79 -2.45 3.47 -3.86
CA ALA A 79 -3.35 3.20 -2.74
C ALA A 79 -3.78 4.48 -2.04
N ILE A 80 -2.87 5.43 -1.77
CA ILE A 80 -3.22 6.74 -1.18
C ILE A 80 -4.19 7.50 -2.08
N PHE A 81 -3.96 7.52 -3.39
CA PHE A 81 -4.85 8.19 -4.34
C PHE A 81 -6.25 7.56 -4.35
N VAL A 82 -6.35 6.23 -4.33
CA VAL A 82 -7.63 5.55 -4.19
C VAL A 82 -8.27 5.87 -2.83
N ALA A 83 -7.48 5.80 -1.77
CA ALA A 83 -7.95 5.88 -0.39
C ALA A 83 -8.41 7.28 0.03
N LEU A 84 -7.80 8.33 -0.51
CA LEU A 84 -8.10 9.73 -0.17
C LEU A 84 -8.93 10.45 -1.22
N SER A 85 -9.28 9.81 -2.35
CA SER A 85 -10.16 10.40 -3.34
C SER A 85 -11.62 10.49 -2.87
N LYS A 86 -12.25 11.65 -3.14
CA LYS A 86 -13.69 11.86 -2.97
C LYS A 86 -14.51 10.92 -3.85
N GLU A 87 -15.66 10.51 -3.36
CA GLU A 87 -16.75 9.93 -4.16
C GLU A 87 -17.56 11.04 -4.86
N LYS A 88 -18.29 10.66 -5.92
CA LYS A 88 -19.09 11.63 -6.72
C LYS A 88 -20.15 12.34 -5.87
N ASN A 89 -20.81 11.58 -5.00
CA ASN A 89 -21.74 12.08 -4.00
C ASN A 89 -21.14 11.69 -2.66
N GLU A 90 -20.60 12.65 -1.92
CA GLU A 90 -20.08 12.41 -0.56
C GLU A 90 -21.19 12.80 0.42
N ASP A 91 -21.76 11.81 1.11
CA ASP A 91 -22.73 11.99 2.19
C ASP A 91 -22.09 11.67 3.55
N GLU A 92 -22.84 11.90 4.64
CA GLU A 92 -22.35 11.60 6.00
C GLU A 92 -22.09 10.11 6.22
N PHE A 93 -22.82 9.25 5.53
CA PHE A 93 -22.63 7.80 5.59
C PHE A 93 -21.28 7.39 5.00
N ILE A 94 -20.90 7.91 3.84
CA ILE A 94 -19.62 7.62 3.18
C ILE A 94 -18.45 8.11 4.03
N LEU A 95 -18.58 9.28 4.66
CA LEU A 95 -17.55 9.81 5.56
C LEU A 95 -17.37 8.94 6.80
N LYS A 96 -18.48 8.52 7.41
CA LYS A 96 -18.44 7.58 8.53
C LYS A 96 -17.84 6.24 8.12
N ASN A 97 -18.29 5.67 7.00
CA ASN A 97 -17.77 4.42 6.47
C ASN A 97 -16.26 4.48 6.20
N ARG A 98 -15.75 5.62 5.73
CA ARG A 98 -14.31 5.83 5.53
C ARG A 98 -13.56 5.73 6.86
N LEU A 99 -14.01 6.43 7.90
CA LEU A 99 -13.39 6.37 9.21
C LEU A 99 -13.46 4.96 9.82
N ASP A 100 -14.64 4.35 9.78
CA ASP A 100 -14.86 2.99 10.32
C ASP A 100 -14.00 1.95 9.58
N SER A 101 -13.87 2.07 8.25
CA SER A 101 -13.02 1.19 7.44
C SER A 101 -11.55 1.36 7.77
N LEU A 102 -11.10 2.58 8.08
CA LEU A 102 -9.70 2.84 8.45
C LEU A 102 -9.38 2.22 9.81
N VAL A 103 -10.25 2.40 10.80
CA VAL A 103 -10.10 1.77 12.12
C VAL A 103 -10.09 0.24 12.00
N TRP A 104 -10.99 -0.33 11.18
CA TRP A 104 -11.00 -1.76 10.90
C TRP A 104 -9.71 -2.26 10.27
N ALA A 105 -9.18 -1.53 9.30
CA ALA A 105 -7.93 -1.88 8.63
C ALA A 105 -6.74 -1.86 9.60
N VAL A 106 -6.71 -0.90 10.52
CA VAL A 106 -5.73 -0.83 11.59
C VAL A 106 -5.83 -2.05 12.51
N TYR A 107 -7.03 -2.43 12.97
CA TYR A 107 -7.20 -3.62 13.81
C TYR A 107 -6.74 -4.91 13.12
N ILE A 108 -7.13 -5.11 11.85
CA ILE A 108 -6.69 -6.28 11.08
C ILE A 108 -5.17 -6.27 10.92
N ASN A 109 -4.57 -5.13 10.55
CA ASN A 109 -3.14 -5.04 10.36
C ASN A 109 -2.36 -5.40 11.63
N TYR A 110 -2.76 -4.88 12.79
CA TYR A 110 -2.09 -5.20 14.05
C TYR A 110 -2.33 -6.65 14.48
N ALA A 111 -3.49 -7.23 14.21
CA ALA A 111 -3.72 -8.66 14.42
C ALA A 111 -2.77 -9.52 13.57
N ILE A 112 -2.61 -9.16 12.29
CA ILE A 112 -1.67 -9.83 11.37
C ILE A 112 -0.23 -9.60 11.84
N LEU A 113 0.13 -8.40 12.24
CA LEU A 113 1.48 -8.08 12.72
C LEU A 113 1.82 -8.92 13.96
N LEU A 114 0.93 -8.99 14.95
CA LEU A 114 1.12 -9.83 16.13
C LEU A 114 1.26 -11.31 15.76
N PHE A 115 0.42 -11.79 14.84
CA PHE A 115 0.55 -13.15 14.30
C PHE A 115 1.93 -13.36 13.65
N CYS A 116 2.39 -12.41 12.83
CA CYS A 116 3.68 -12.53 12.16
C CYS A 116 4.86 -12.56 13.14
N ILE A 117 4.82 -11.74 14.19
CA ILE A 117 5.84 -11.72 15.26
C ILE A 117 5.91 -13.06 16.00
N ILE A 118 4.78 -13.75 16.19
CA ILE A 118 4.75 -15.02 16.92
C ILE A 118 5.21 -16.18 16.04
N PHE A 119 4.89 -16.17 14.74
CA PHE A 119 5.00 -17.36 13.88
C PHE A 119 6.07 -17.30 12.77
N PHE A 120 6.65 -16.14 12.47
CA PHE A 120 7.67 -15.99 11.43
C PHE A 120 9.00 -15.54 12.03
N TYR A 121 10.10 -16.05 11.49
CA TYR A 121 11.45 -15.80 11.98
C TYR A 121 12.42 -15.48 10.84
N ASP A 122 13.61 -14.98 11.20
CA ASP A 122 14.72 -14.72 10.28
C ASP A 122 14.36 -13.87 9.05
N MET A 123 14.83 -14.25 7.87
CA MET A 123 14.60 -13.52 6.61
C MET A 123 13.14 -13.58 6.17
N ASP A 124 12.43 -14.66 6.50
CA ASP A 124 11.00 -14.79 6.17
C ASP A 124 10.17 -13.77 6.96
N PHE A 125 10.53 -13.51 8.22
CA PHE A 125 9.92 -12.44 8.99
C PHE A 125 10.09 -11.08 8.32
N LEU A 126 11.30 -10.76 7.85
CA LEU A 126 11.56 -9.49 7.15
C LEU A 126 10.71 -9.36 5.88
N THR A 127 10.62 -10.42 5.07
CA THR A 127 9.78 -10.46 3.86
C THR A 127 8.32 -10.20 4.20
N VAL A 128 7.78 -10.87 5.23
CA VAL A 128 6.39 -10.67 5.65
C VAL A 128 6.17 -9.27 6.22
N MET A 129 7.15 -8.70 6.93
CA MET A 129 7.09 -7.31 7.40
C MET A 129 7.06 -6.30 6.24
N MET A 130 7.82 -6.53 5.17
CA MET A 130 7.76 -5.70 3.96
C MET A 130 6.36 -5.71 3.35
N ILE A 131 5.71 -6.87 3.25
CA ILE A 131 4.32 -6.97 2.77
C ILE A 131 3.36 -6.25 3.74
N ASN A 132 3.59 -6.39 5.05
CA ASN A 132 2.73 -5.81 6.08
C ASN A 132 2.60 -4.28 5.95
N MET A 133 3.63 -3.59 5.45
CA MET A 133 3.64 -2.14 5.22
C MET A 133 2.47 -1.65 4.35
N PHE A 134 2.02 -2.46 3.39
CA PHE A 134 0.94 -2.08 2.48
C PHE A 134 -0.45 -2.49 2.97
N THR A 135 -0.53 -3.41 3.94
CA THR A 135 -1.78 -4.10 4.30
C THR A 135 -2.84 -3.16 4.87
N ILE A 136 -2.47 -2.14 5.66
CA ILE A 136 -3.45 -1.15 6.17
C ILE A 136 -4.20 -0.50 5.01
N LEU A 137 -3.46 -0.01 4.01
CA LEU A 137 -4.06 0.66 2.86
C LEU A 137 -4.92 -0.30 2.03
N ILE A 138 -4.44 -1.52 1.81
CA ILE A 138 -5.18 -2.55 1.04
C ILE A 138 -6.48 -2.94 1.75
N PHE A 139 -6.43 -3.29 3.04
CA PHE A 139 -7.62 -3.67 3.81
C PHE A 139 -8.61 -2.52 3.92
N PHE A 140 -8.12 -1.30 4.11
CA PHE A 140 -8.95 -0.11 4.10
C PHE A 140 -9.72 0.02 2.78
N ILE A 141 -9.04 -0.05 1.64
CA ILE A 141 -9.64 0.07 0.31
C ILE A 141 -10.70 -1.03 0.11
N ILE A 142 -10.34 -2.28 0.39
CA ILE A 142 -11.26 -3.43 0.23
C ILE A 142 -12.53 -3.23 1.06
N ARG A 143 -12.37 -2.93 2.36
CA ARG A 143 -13.50 -2.77 3.29
C ARG A 143 -14.38 -1.59 2.90
N PHE A 144 -13.76 -0.44 2.57
CA PHE A 144 -14.48 0.78 2.20
C PHE A 144 -15.37 0.55 0.97
N TYR A 145 -14.81 -0.03 -0.09
CA TYR A 145 -15.57 -0.29 -1.32
C TYR A 145 -16.59 -1.41 -1.17
N TYR A 146 -16.31 -2.43 -0.35
CA TYR A 146 -17.27 -3.49 -0.05
C TYR A 146 -18.53 -2.94 0.63
N VAL A 147 -18.37 -2.09 1.66
CA VAL A 147 -19.53 -1.46 2.34
C VAL A 147 -20.26 -0.55 1.39
N LEU A 148 -19.54 0.28 0.62
CA LEU A 148 -20.13 1.20 -0.32
C LEU A 148 -20.97 0.48 -1.39
N TYR A 149 -20.51 -0.67 -1.87
CA TYR A 149 -21.25 -1.50 -2.81
C TYR A 149 -22.50 -2.11 -2.17
N LYS A 150 -22.38 -2.65 -0.94
CA LYS A 150 -23.50 -3.23 -0.20
C LYS A 150 -24.63 -2.21 0.02
N SER A 151 -24.29 -1.01 0.50
CA SER A 151 -25.29 0.04 0.76
C SER A 151 -26.04 0.49 -0.48
N LYS A 152 -25.37 0.57 -1.65
CA LYS A 152 -26.03 0.89 -2.92
C LYS A 152 -27.01 -0.18 -3.37
N LYS A 153 -26.70 -1.46 -3.10
CA LYS A 153 -27.57 -2.59 -3.41
C LYS A 153 -28.83 -2.57 -2.55
N ASP A 154 -28.69 -2.32 -1.25
CA ASP A 154 -29.82 -2.28 -0.31
C ASP A 154 -30.81 -1.15 -0.71
N MET A 155 -30.32 0.03 -1.06
CA MET A 155 -31.15 1.15 -1.56
C MET A 155 -31.82 0.88 -2.92
N SER A 156 -31.29 -0.04 -3.71
CA SER A 156 -31.88 -0.42 -5.01
C SER A 156 -32.99 -1.46 -4.86
N HIS A 157 -33.02 -2.21 -3.75
CA HIS A 157 -34.07 -3.19 -3.46
C HIS A 157 -35.27 -2.58 -2.71
N GLU A 158 -35.13 -1.35 -2.23
CA GLU A 158 -36.19 -0.59 -1.55
C GLU A 158 -37.04 0.28 -2.52
N LYS A 159 -36.75 0.23 -3.83
CA LYS A 159 -37.50 0.91 -4.90
C LYS A 159 -38.28 -0.09 -5.74
#